data_AF-A0A149ZJT0-F1
#
_entry.id   AF-A0A149ZJT0-F1
#
_cell.length_a   1.000
_cell.length_b   1.000
_cell.length_c   1.000
_cell.angle_alpha   90.00
_cell.angle_beta   90.00
_cell.angle_gamma   90.00
#
_symmetry.space_group_name_H-M   'P 1'
#
loop_
_entity.id
_entity.type
_entity.pdbx_description
1 polymer ?
#
loop_
_entity_poly.entity_id
_entity_poly.type
_entity_poly.pdbx_seq_one_letter_code
_entity_poly.pdbx_strand_id
1 'polypeptide(L)'
;MTTAADSLSSRFPEVAAEWDFEENGGLTPDQVTAGSHKKVHWRCRKSGHQWEAAIFNRAKGRGCPVCSNTKVLAGFNDLESQFPEVAVEWDYEEEGPLEVPELRTPVAGPDS
;
A
#
# COMPACT_ATOMS: atom_id res chain seq x y z
N MET A 1 -22.89 -12.73 -11.22
CA MET A 1 -23.02 -11.43 -11.88
C MET A 1 -23.37 -10.42 -10.81
N THR A 2 -22.44 -9.54 -10.44
CA THR A 2 -22.67 -8.52 -9.42
C THR A 2 -23.59 -7.46 -10.02
N THR A 3 -24.75 -7.23 -9.44
CA THR A 3 -25.67 -6.15 -9.83
C THR A 3 -25.09 -4.80 -9.42
N ALA A 4 -25.27 -3.76 -10.24
CA ALA A 4 -24.68 -2.43 -10.04
C ALA A 4 -25.04 -1.77 -8.68
N ALA A 5 -26.12 -2.21 -8.02
CA ALA A 5 -26.52 -1.70 -6.71
C ALA A 5 -25.60 -2.15 -5.55
N ASP A 6 -24.84 -3.24 -5.72
CA ASP A 6 -23.99 -3.83 -4.67
C ASP A 6 -22.48 -3.68 -4.96
N SER A 7 -22.13 -2.92 -5.99
CA SER A 7 -20.74 -2.64 -6.33
C SER A 7 -20.05 -1.76 -5.29
N LEU A 8 -18.72 -1.81 -5.27
CA LEU A 8 -17.90 -0.96 -4.41
C LEU A 8 -18.11 0.52 -4.72
N SER A 9 -18.20 0.89 -5.99
CA SER A 9 -18.49 2.26 -6.44
C SER A 9 -19.81 2.81 -5.89
N SER A 10 -20.87 2.00 -5.92
CA SER A 10 -22.20 2.41 -5.48
C SER A 10 -22.31 2.53 -3.96
N ARG A 11 -21.69 1.60 -3.22
CA ARG A 11 -21.81 1.55 -1.76
C ARG A 11 -20.76 2.38 -1.01
N PHE A 12 -19.58 2.55 -1.59
CA PHE A 12 -18.44 3.22 -0.98
C PHE A 12 -17.72 4.11 -2.00
N PRO A 13 -18.37 5.21 -2.45
CA PRO A 13 -17.83 6.07 -3.50
C PRO A 13 -16.47 6.69 -3.11
N GLU A 14 -16.28 7.02 -1.83
CA GLU A 14 -15.00 7.53 -1.30
C GLU A 14 -13.86 6.51 -1.40
N VAL A 15 -14.15 5.23 -1.19
CA VAL A 15 -13.16 4.14 -1.32
C VAL A 15 -12.87 3.87 -2.78
N ALA A 16 -13.90 3.80 -3.63
CA ALA A 16 -13.74 3.66 -5.08
C ALA A 16 -12.93 4.82 -5.69
N ALA A 17 -13.01 6.00 -5.08
CA ALA A 17 -12.23 7.17 -5.45
C ALA A 17 -10.70 6.98 -5.28
N GLU A 18 -10.27 6.07 -4.41
CA GLU A 18 -8.86 5.74 -4.15
C GLU A 18 -8.38 4.52 -4.97
N TRP A 19 -9.16 4.07 -5.96
CA TRP A 19 -8.79 2.95 -6.82
C TRP A 19 -7.65 3.33 -7.77
N ASP A 20 -6.65 2.46 -7.91
CA ASP A 20 -5.59 2.65 -8.90
C ASP A 20 -5.98 1.96 -10.22
N PHE A 21 -6.47 2.72 -11.20
CA PHE A 21 -6.93 2.17 -12.48
C PHE A 21 -5.80 1.65 -13.36
N GLU A 22 -4.59 2.18 -13.20
CA GLU A 22 -3.42 1.83 -14.00
C GLU A 22 -2.91 0.44 -13.58
N GLU A 23 -2.78 0.21 -12.28
CA GLU A 23 -2.22 -1.02 -11.72
C GLU A 23 -3.20 -2.20 -11.67
N ASN A 24 -4.51 -1.94 -11.71
CA ASN A 24 -5.53 -3.00 -11.57
C ASN A 24 -5.96 -3.63 -12.91
N GLY A 25 -5.25 -3.37 -14.01
CA GLY A 25 -5.38 -4.15 -15.25
C GLY A 25 -6.78 -4.18 -15.85
N GLY A 26 -7.52 -3.07 -15.75
CA GLY A 26 -8.89 -2.94 -16.26
C GLY A 26 -9.99 -3.45 -15.32
N LEU A 27 -9.66 -3.96 -14.13
CA LEU A 27 -10.64 -4.19 -13.08
C LEU A 27 -11.14 -2.85 -12.52
N THR A 28 -12.45 -2.69 -12.47
CA THR A 28 -13.10 -1.46 -11.99
C THR A 28 -13.83 -1.66 -10.66
N PRO A 29 -14.02 -0.60 -9.86
CA PRO A 29 -14.83 -0.65 -8.64
C PRO A 29 -16.28 -1.13 -8.86
N ASP A 30 -16.82 -0.94 -10.07
CA ASP A 30 -18.17 -1.38 -10.45
C ASP A 30 -18.29 -2.90 -10.59
N GLN A 31 -17.18 -3.60 -10.83
CA GLN A 31 -17.14 -5.05 -11.06
C GLN A 31 -16.93 -5.86 -9.77
N VAL A 32 -16.68 -5.20 -8.63
CA VAL A 32 -16.34 -5.85 -7.36
C VAL A 32 -17.30 -5.44 -6.25
N THR A 33 -17.52 -6.34 -5.29
CA THR A 33 -18.31 -6.04 -4.09
C THR A 33 -17.41 -5.57 -2.95
N ALA A 34 -17.97 -4.77 -2.04
CA ALA A 34 -17.29 -4.29 -0.85
C ALA A 34 -16.81 -5.42 0.10
N GLY A 35 -17.43 -6.60 0.04
CA GLY A 35 -17.05 -7.77 0.84
C GLY A 35 -15.91 -8.60 0.24
N SER A 36 -15.36 -8.22 -0.91
CA SER A 36 -14.38 -9.03 -1.62
C SER A 36 -13.03 -9.10 -0.89
N HIS A 37 -12.47 -10.32 -0.81
CA HIS A 37 -11.12 -10.56 -0.27
C HIS A 37 -10.01 -10.34 -1.31
N LYS A 38 -10.37 -9.99 -2.54
CA LYS A 38 -9.40 -9.70 -3.60
C LYS A 38 -8.52 -8.52 -3.19
N LYS A 39 -7.20 -8.71 -3.28
CA LYS A 39 -6.20 -7.66 -3.16
C LYS A 39 -6.10 -6.93 -4.49
N VAL A 40 -6.10 -5.61 -4.41
CA VAL A 40 -6.02 -4.67 -5.53
C VAL A 40 -5.14 -3.51 -5.12
N HIS A 41 -4.66 -2.75 -6.09
CA HIS A 41 -3.85 -1.57 -5.89
C HIS A 41 -4.73 -0.35 -5.60
N TRP A 42 -4.31 0.44 -4.62
CA TRP A 42 -4.97 1.68 -4.18
C TRP A 42 -3.98 2.82 -4.28
N ARG A 43 -4.51 4.02 -4.54
CA ARG A 43 -3.76 5.27 -4.58
C ARG A 43 -4.40 6.30 -3.67
N CYS A 44 -3.60 6.84 -2.75
CA CYS A 44 -4.08 7.77 -1.74
C CYS A 44 -4.42 9.09 -2.42
N ARG A 45 -5.64 9.60 -2.24
CA ARG A 45 -6.02 10.90 -2.82
C ARG A 45 -5.25 12.09 -2.26
N LYS A 46 -4.80 11.99 -1.01
CA LYS A 46 -4.13 13.12 -0.31
C LYS A 46 -2.65 13.22 -0.69
N SER A 47 -1.95 12.09 -0.67
CA SER A 47 -0.49 12.04 -0.79
C SER A 47 0.02 11.26 -2.00
N GLY A 48 -0.88 10.67 -2.81
CA GLY A 48 -0.49 9.87 -3.97
C GLY A 48 0.12 8.51 -3.65
N HIS A 49 0.30 8.16 -2.37
CA HIS A 49 0.89 6.88 -1.98
C HIS A 49 0.13 5.69 -2.55
N GLN A 50 0.87 4.75 -3.13
CA GLN A 50 0.32 3.51 -3.64
C GLN A 50 0.51 2.38 -2.65
N TRP A 51 -0.50 1.52 -2.51
CA TRP A 51 -0.40 0.31 -1.69
C TRP A 51 -1.39 -0.76 -2.15
N GLU A 52 -1.07 -2.01 -1.84
CA GLU A 52 -2.00 -3.13 -2.04
C GLU A 52 -2.81 -3.41 -0.78
N ALA A 53 -4.12 -3.59 -0.93
CA ALA A 53 -5.00 -4.01 0.15
C ALA A 53 -6.21 -4.79 -0.37
N ALA A 54 -6.77 -5.66 0.47
CA ALA A 54 -8.03 -6.32 0.18
C ALA A 54 -9.21 -5.33 0.19
N ILE A 55 -10.15 -5.47 -0.75
CA ILE A 55 -11.31 -4.58 -0.87
C ILE A 55 -12.12 -4.51 0.42
N PHE A 56 -12.36 -5.64 1.09
CA PHE A 56 -13.10 -5.67 2.36
C PHE A 56 -12.43 -4.85 3.47
N ASN A 57 -11.11 -4.81 3.51
CA ASN A 57 -10.38 -4.03 4.51
C ASN A 57 -10.59 -2.53 4.30
N ARG A 58 -10.65 -2.12 3.03
CA ARG A 58 -10.89 -0.74 2.63
C ARG A 58 -12.32 -0.32 2.90
N ALA A 59 -13.29 -1.18 2.59
CA ALA A 59 -14.70 -0.97 2.94
C ALA A 59 -14.93 -0.89 4.46
N LYS A 60 -14.10 -1.54 5.28
CA LYS A 60 -14.10 -1.42 6.74
C LYS A 60 -13.45 -0.13 7.28
N GLY A 61 -12.94 0.74 6.42
CA GLY A 61 -12.33 2.03 6.79
C GLY A 61 -10.82 2.00 7.03
N ARG A 62 -10.11 0.91 6.70
CA ARG A 62 -8.63 0.91 6.78
C ARG A 62 -8.05 1.75 5.64
N GLY A 63 -7.41 2.89 5.97
CA GLY A 63 -6.89 3.87 5.02
C GLY A 63 -5.51 3.55 4.43
N CYS A 64 -4.86 4.60 3.90
CA CYS A 64 -3.48 4.56 3.45
C CYS A 64 -2.53 4.27 4.63
N PRO A 65 -1.70 3.21 4.57
CA PRO A 65 -0.84 2.81 5.68
C PRO A 65 0.30 3.79 5.98
N VAL A 66 0.71 4.57 4.98
CA VAL A 66 1.74 5.61 5.15
C VAL A 66 1.15 6.81 5.89
N CYS A 67 -0.05 7.26 5.50
CA CYS A 67 -0.73 8.37 6.17
C CYS A 67 -1.19 8.02 7.60
N SER A 68 -1.33 6.74 7.93
CA SER A 68 -1.63 6.26 9.29
C SER A 68 -0.38 5.84 10.08
N ASN A 69 0.83 6.15 9.59
CA ASN A 69 2.11 5.80 10.21
C ASN A 69 2.26 4.31 10.55
N THR A 70 1.54 3.44 9.84
CA THR A 70 1.62 1.98 10.00
C THR A 70 2.67 1.38 9.05
N LYS A 71 3.00 2.11 7.98
CA LYS A 71 4.12 1.80 7.08
C LYS A 71 5.00 3.04 6.93
N VAL A 72 6.30 2.86 7.06
CA VAL A 72 7.28 3.92 6.83
C VAL A 72 7.53 4.08 5.34
N LEU A 73 7.57 5.33 4.88
CA LEU A 73 7.98 5.79 3.57
C LEU A 73 9.09 6.82 3.80
N ALA A 74 10.29 6.50 3.30
CA ALA A 74 11.44 7.39 3.38
C ALA A 74 11.17 8.72 2.67
N GLY A 75 11.61 9.83 3.28
CA GLY A 75 11.31 11.18 2.85
C GLY A 75 9.93 11.71 3.26
N PHE A 76 9.13 10.97 4.05
CA PHE A 76 7.76 11.37 4.40
C PHE A 76 7.44 11.20 5.89
N ASN A 77 7.49 9.97 6.38
CA ASN A 77 7.15 9.64 7.78
C ASN A 77 8.23 8.82 8.50
N ASP A 78 9.44 8.80 7.94
CA ASP A 78 10.64 8.30 8.60
C ASP A 78 11.15 9.29 9.67
N LEU A 79 11.96 8.76 10.58
CA LEU A 79 12.48 9.51 11.72
C LEU A 79 13.35 10.68 11.28
N GLU A 80 14.23 10.46 10.30
CA GLU A 80 15.13 11.50 9.77
C GLU A 80 14.33 12.67 9.20
N SER A 81 13.26 12.39 8.45
CA SER A 81 12.44 13.41 7.80
C SER A 81 11.53 14.18 8.78
N GLN A 82 11.00 13.53 9.81
CA GLN A 82 10.05 14.18 10.74
C GLN A 82 10.73 14.77 11.97
N PHE A 83 11.83 14.16 12.44
CA PHE A 83 12.50 14.50 13.69
C PHE A 83 14.03 14.46 13.52
N PRO A 84 14.60 15.33 12.69
CA PRO A 84 16.05 15.35 12.44
C PRO A 84 16.86 15.62 13.71
N GLU A 85 16.30 16.38 14.66
CA GLU A 85 16.92 16.66 15.96
C GLU A 85 17.00 15.45 16.88
N VAL A 86 16.10 14.47 16.74
CA VAL A 86 16.12 13.22 17.51
C VAL A 86 16.95 12.16 16.78
N ALA A 87 16.95 12.20 15.44
CA ALA A 87 17.75 11.29 14.63
C ALA A 87 19.27 11.41 14.93
N VAL A 88 19.75 12.59 15.32
CA VAL A 88 21.17 12.80 15.70
C VAL A 88 21.55 12.16 17.03
N GLU A 89 20.58 11.92 17.92
CA GLU A 89 20.79 11.25 19.21
C GLU A 89 20.74 9.72 19.07
N TRP A 90 20.45 9.21 17.87
CA TRP A 90 20.45 7.78 17.61
C TRP A 90 21.88 7.25 17.62
N ASP A 91 22.19 6.43 18.62
CA ASP A 91 23.51 5.81 18.76
C ASP A 91 23.61 4.61 17.80
N TYR A 92 24.40 4.78 16.73
CA TYR A 92 24.62 3.74 15.72
C TYR A 92 25.70 2.71 16.13
N GLU A 93 26.33 2.85 17.30
CA GLU A 93 27.46 1.98 17.71
C GLU A 93 27.01 0.69 18.41
N GLU A 94 25.81 0.61 18.98
CA GLU A 94 25.32 -0.60 19.66
C GLU A 94 24.66 -1.61 18.70
N GLU A 95 23.95 -1.11 17.70
CA GLU A 95 23.22 -1.93 16.73
C GLU A 95 24.14 -2.17 15.51
N GLY A 96 24.94 -3.25 15.56
CA GLY A 96 25.79 -3.67 14.45
C GLY A 96 25.05 -3.68 13.11
N PRO A 97 25.77 -3.53 11.97
CA PRO A 97 25.16 -3.28 10.68
C PRO A 97 24.09 -4.33 10.36
N LEU A 98 22.86 -3.85 10.12
CA LEU A 98 21.75 -4.69 9.68
C LEU A 98 22.19 -5.38 8.38
N GLU A 99 22.43 -6.69 8.44
CA GLU A 99 22.57 -7.51 7.25
C GLU A 99 21.26 -7.40 6.47
N VAL A 100 21.25 -6.55 5.43
CA VAL A 100 20.18 -6.57 4.45
C VAL A 100 20.26 -7.95 3.79
N PRO A 101 19.25 -8.84 3.92
CA PRO A 101 19.32 -10.11 3.23
C PRO A 101 19.34 -9.78 1.74
N GLU A 102 20.46 -10.10 1.08
CA GLU A 102 20.64 -9.85 -0.34
C GLU A 102 19.40 -10.34 -1.07
N LEU A 103 18.80 -9.43 -1.86
CA LEU A 103 17.73 -9.77 -2.78
C LEU A 103 18.27 -10.91 -3.65
N ARG A 104 17.79 -12.13 -3.38
CA ARG A 104 17.99 -13.31 -4.23
C ARG A 104 17.79 -12.91 -5.69
N THR A 105 18.88 -12.67 -6.39
CA THR A 105 18.85 -12.57 -7.84
C THR A 105 18.28 -13.87 -8.37
N PRO A 106 17.35 -13.85 -9.35
CA PRO A 106 16.92 -15.08 -9.98
C PRO A 106 18.17 -15.75 -10.58
N VAL A 107 18.47 -16.96 -10.12
CA VAL A 107 19.45 -17.80 -10.79
C VAL A 107 18.93 -18.04 -12.20
N ALA A 108 19.59 -17.47 -13.20
CA ALA A 108 19.41 -17.90 -14.58
C ALA A 108 19.88 -19.35 -14.64
N GLY A 109 18.93 -20.29 -14.71
CA GLY A 109 19.24 -21.69 -14.97
C GLY A 109 19.91 -21.80 -16.33
N PRO A 110 20.91 -22.70 -16.51
CA PRO A 110 21.51 -22.89 -17.81
C PRO A 110 20.48 -23.53 -18.75
N ASP A 111 20.40 -22.92 -19.92
CA ASP A 111 19.79 -23.43 -21.15
C ASP A 111 20.19 -24.90 -21.41
N SER A 112 19.20 -25.80 -21.46
CA SER A 112 19.26 -27.13 -22.08
C SER A 112 17.85 -27.70 -22.26
#